data_AF-A0A1A8AJ32-F1
#
_entry.id   AF-A0A1A8AJ32-F1
#
_cell.length_a   1.000
_cell.length_b   1.000
_cell.length_c   1.000
_cell.angle_alpha   90.00
_cell.angle_beta   90.00
_cell.angle_gamma   90.00
#
_symmetry.space_group_name_H-M   'P 1'
#
loop_
_entity.id
_entity.type
_entity.pdbx_description
1 polymer ?
#
loop_
_entity_poly.entity_id
_entity_poly.type
_entity_poly.pdbx_seq_one_letter_code
_entity_poly.pdbx_strand_id
1 'polypeptide(L)'
;TQLWLFVALVLAEIVKNELRSGVTSLVVERDVMLLKRPNQTDLNFPHPCEEVTPYRKKRNAVGIPWPTKNIPYEISSEMENQMPDILAAMEMISNHTCISFHERKPDEPNYLFYKVS
;
A
#
# COMPACT_ATOMS: atom_id res chain seq x y z
N THR A 1 -32.53 -26.18 5.77
CA THR A 1 -32.80 -24.85 6.34
C THR A 1 -31.56 -24.17 6.92
N GLN A 2 -30.49 -24.87 7.33
CA GLN A 2 -29.27 -24.24 7.85
C GLN A 2 -28.31 -23.66 6.81
N LEU A 3 -28.28 -24.16 5.57
CA LEU A 3 -27.35 -23.71 4.54
C LEU A 3 -27.53 -22.22 4.17
N TRP A 4 -28.78 -21.75 4.15
CA TRP A 4 -29.11 -20.34 3.88
C TRP A 4 -28.62 -19.38 4.98
N LEU A 5 -28.58 -19.83 6.24
CA LEU A 5 -28.05 -19.02 7.33
C LEU A 5 -26.52 -18.84 7.21
N PHE A 6 -25.79 -19.88 6.81
CA PHE A 6 -24.35 -19.78 6.56
C PHE A 6 -24.03 -18.87 5.39
N VAL A 7 -24.79 -18.97 4.28
CA VAL A 7 -24.62 -18.08 3.13
C VAL A 7 -24.91 -16.62 3.52
N ALA A 8 -25.97 -16.38 4.30
CA ALA A 8 -26.29 -15.04 4.78
C ALA A 8 -25.21 -14.47 5.73
N LEU A 9 -24.63 -15.30 6.61
CA LEU A 9 -23.54 -14.90 7.51
C LEU A 9 -22.26 -14.57 6.74
N VAL A 10 -21.89 -15.39 5.76
CA VAL A 10 -20.70 -15.14 4.92
C VAL A 10 -20.89 -13.87 4.09
N LEU A 11 -22.06 -13.67 3.49
CA LEU A 11 -22.37 -12.44 2.76
C LEU A 11 -22.40 -11.21 3.68
N ALA A 12 -22.94 -11.34 4.89
CA ALA A 12 -22.94 -10.26 5.87
C ALA A 12 -21.51 -9.91 6.31
N GLU A 13 -20.63 -10.88 6.54
CA GLU A 13 -19.25 -10.63 6.92
C GLU A 13 -18.45 -10.02 5.77
N ILE A 14 -18.69 -10.44 4.52
CA ILE A 14 -18.10 -9.84 3.31
C ILE A 14 -18.54 -8.38 3.15
N VAL A 15 -19.85 -8.11 3.24
CA VAL A 15 -20.40 -6.74 3.11
C VAL A 15 -19.94 -5.84 4.27
N LYS A 16 -19.79 -6.40 5.47
CA LYS A 16 -19.24 -5.70 6.64
C LYS A 16 -17.76 -5.40 6.47
N ASN A 17 -16.99 -6.28 5.81
CA ASN A 17 -15.57 -6.05 5.50
C ASN A 17 -15.40 -4.97 4.43
N GLU A 18 -16.27 -4.94 3.42
CA GLU A 18 -16.34 -3.88 2.39
C GLU A 18 -16.68 -2.51 3.01
N LEU A 19 -17.67 -2.44 3.91
CA LEU A 19 -18.00 -1.21 4.63
C LEU A 19 -16.91 -0.75 5.60
N ARG A 20 -16.05 -1.67 6.07
CA ARG A 20 -14.90 -1.36 6.95
C ARG A 20 -13.70 -0.81 6.20
N SER A 21 -13.61 -1.05 4.89
CA SER A 21 -12.51 -0.61 4.04
C SER A 21 -12.50 0.91 3.80
N GLY A 22 -13.63 1.60 3.92
CA GLY A 22 -13.68 3.07 3.95
C GLY A 22 -13.12 3.78 2.71
N VAL A 23 -12.88 3.06 1.61
CA VAL A 23 -12.43 3.63 0.34
C VAL A 23 -13.67 4.07 -0.44
N THR A 24 -13.95 5.38 -0.46
CA THR A 24 -15.16 5.91 -1.10
C THR A 24 -14.95 6.49 -2.49
N SER A 25 -13.71 6.61 -2.99
CA SER A 25 -13.44 6.99 -4.38
C SER A 25 -11.95 6.84 -4.73
N LEU A 26 -11.67 6.30 -5.92
CA LEU A 26 -10.36 6.35 -6.58
C LEU A 26 -10.34 7.59 -7.48
N VAL A 27 -9.44 8.53 -7.22
CA VAL A 27 -9.16 9.66 -8.11
C VAL A 27 -7.87 9.34 -8.85
N VAL A 28 -7.94 9.18 -10.17
CA VAL A 28 -6.76 8.91 -11.00
C VAL A 28 -6.19 10.24 -11.47
N GLU A 29 -5.00 10.60 -10.99
CA GLU A 29 -4.22 11.72 -11.53
C GLU A 29 -3.08 11.15 -12.38
N ARG A 30 -3.33 10.97 -13.68
CA ARG A 30 -2.43 10.26 -14.62
C ARG A 30 -2.15 8.83 -14.15
N ASP A 31 -0.89 8.49 -13.86
CA ASP A 31 -0.48 7.15 -13.41
C ASP A 31 -0.65 6.95 -11.89
N VAL A 32 -1.18 7.94 -11.17
CA VAL A 32 -1.33 7.90 -9.71
C VAL A 32 -2.79 7.66 -9.33
N MET A 33 -3.06 6.56 -8.63
CA MET A 33 -4.37 6.30 -8.02
C MET A 33 -4.42 6.87 -6.60
N LEU A 34 -5.26 7.88 -6.37
CA LEU A 34 -5.48 8.49 -5.06
C LEU A 34 -6.72 7.91 -4.39
N LEU A 35 -6.53 7.37 -3.18
CA LEU A 35 -7.64 6.95 -2.33
C LEU A 35 -8.20 8.17 -1.58
N LYS A 36 -9.43 8.57 -1.87
CA LYS A 36 -10.12 9.63 -1.13
C LYS A 36 -10.67 9.05 0.18
N ARG A 37 -10.00 9.32 1.32
CA ARG A 37 -10.54 9.01 2.66
C ARG A 37 -11.21 10.24 3.28
N PRO A 38 -12.42 10.12 3.85
CA PRO A 38 -13.20 11.27 4.35
C PRO A 38 -12.67 11.91 5.64
N ASN A 39 -11.70 11.29 6.33
CA ASN A 39 -11.08 11.83 7.54
C ASN A 39 -9.58 11.54 7.51
N GLN A 40 -8.85 12.27 6.68
CA GLN A 40 -7.39 12.28 6.73
C GLN A 40 -6.96 13.16 7.91
N THR A 41 -7.10 12.62 9.12
CA THR A 41 -6.37 13.16 10.26
C THR A 41 -4.90 12.86 10.04
N ASP A 42 -4.06 13.89 10.17
CA ASP A 42 -2.61 13.82 10.18
C ASP A 42 -2.15 12.90 11.31
N LEU A 43 -2.20 11.59 11.08
CA LEU A 43 -1.57 10.61 11.93
C LEU A 43 -0.07 10.88 11.82
N ASN A 44 0.52 11.31 12.94
CA ASN A 44 1.96 11.48 13.11
C ASN A 44 2.64 10.12 12.88
N PHE A 45 2.92 9.80 11.63
CA PHE A 45 3.79 8.69 11.27
C PHE A 45 5.23 9.18 11.38
N PRO A 46 6.06 8.52 12.21
CA PRO A 46 7.45 8.93 12.38
C PRO A 46 8.17 8.94 11.03
N HIS A 47 8.98 9.99 10.84
CA HIS A 47 9.66 10.26 9.58
C HIS A 47 10.57 9.08 9.20
N PRO A 48 10.61 8.63 7.94
CA PRO A 48 11.29 7.38 7.59
C PRO A 48 12.77 7.33 7.96
N CYS A 49 13.52 8.43 8.09
CA CYS A 49 14.96 8.38 8.45
C CYS A 49 15.41 9.41 9.52
N GLU A 50 14.46 9.95 10.30
CA GLU A 50 14.50 11.11 11.24
C GLU A 50 15.81 11.88 11.56
N GLU A 51 15.78 13.21 11.29
CA GLU A 51 16.05 14.27 12.30
C GLU A 51 15.15 15.48 11.99
N VAL A 52 14.67 16.15 13.05
CA VAL A 52 13.56 17.11 13.07
C VAL A 52 13.87 18.38 12.27
N THR A 53 13.14 18.64 11.19
CA THR A 53 13.08 19.97 10.57
C THR A 53 11.63 20.45 10.56
N PRO A 54 11.38 21.77 10.72
CA PRO A 54 10.03 22.29 10.80
C PRO A 54 9.28 21.90 9.53
N TYR A 55 8.13 21.24 9.74
CA TYR A 55 7.25 20.63 8.75
C TYR A 55 6.95 21.58 7.59
N ARG A 56 7.86 21.66 6.61
CA ARG A 56 7.58 22.30 5.34
C ARG A 56 6.71 21.30 4.59
N LYS A 57 5.44 21.65 4.36
CA LYS A 57 4.55 20.93 3.42
C LYS A 57 5.37 20.59 2.17
N LYS A 58 5.77 19.33 2.04
CA LYS A 58 6.57 18.87 0.91
C LYS A 58 5.65 18.88 -0.31
N ARG A 59 5.88 19.84 -1.21
CA ARG A 59 5.01 20.13 -2.37
C ARG A 59 4.76 18.94 -3.30
N ASN A 60 5.58 17.89 -3.22
CA ASN A 60 5.51 16.70 -4.09
C ASN A 60 5.23 15.40 -3.31
N ALA A 61 4.98 15.48 -1.99
CA ALA A 61 4.58 14.30 -1.22
C ALA A 61 3.06 14.19 -1.30
N VAL A 62 2.57 13.34 -2.20
CA VAL A 62 1.14 13.05 -2.34
C VAL A 62 0.85 11.78 -1.55
N GLY A 63 0.10 11.91 -0.46
CA GLY A 63 -0.43 10.76 0.29
C GLY A 63 0.29 10.41 1.59
N ILE A 64 0.05 9.18 2.04
CA ILE A 64 0.40 8.66 3.37
C ILE A 64 1.70 7.85 3.25
N PRO A 65 2.69 8.06 4.13
CA PRO A 65 3.93 7.29 4.10
C PRO A 65 3.67 5.81 4.44
N TRP A 66 4.55 4.94 3.97
CA TRP A 66 4.59 3.55 4.45
C TRP A 66 4.87 3.53 5.96
N PRO A 67 4.16 2.69 6.75
CA PRO A 67 4.31 2.64 8.20
C PRO A 67 5.67 2.06 8.63
N THR A 68 6.27 1.23 7.78
CA THR A 68 7.56 0.59 8.00
C THR A 68 8.55 0.99 6.90
N LYS A 69 9.83 0.93 7.23
CA LYS A 69 10.92 1.15 6.26
C LYS A 69 11.20 -0.09 5.42
N ASN A 70 10.88 -1.26 5.96
CA ASN A 70 10.97 -2.53 5.25
C ASN A 70 9.64 -2.81 4.56
N ILE A 71 9.58 -2.54 3.26
CA ILE A 71 8.36 -2.59 2.45
C ILE A 71 8.25 -3.98 1.81
N PRO A 72 7.15 -4.72 2.04
CA PRO A 72 6.92 -5.99 1.39
C PRO A 72 6.49 -5.79 -0.07
N TYR A 73 6.96 -6.67 -0.96
CA TYR A 73 6.61 -6.66 -2.38
C TYR A 73 6.26 -8.05 -2.91
N GLU A 74 5.47 -8.06 -3.97
CA GLU A 74 5.12 -9.24 -4.75
C GLU A 74 5.13 -8.85 -6.23
N ILE A 75 5.78 -9.67 -7.07
CA ILE A 75 5.88 -9.46 -8.51
C ILE A 75 5.05 -10.55 -9.19
N SER A 76 4.09 -10.16 -10.02
CA SER A 76 3.30 -11.09 -10.83
C SER A 76 4.21 -11.93 -11.73
N SER A 77 3.91 -13.22 -11.87
CA SER A 77 4.63 -14.12 -12.77
C SER A 77 4.61 -13.66 -14.23
N GLU A 78 3.63 -12.86 -14.62
CA GLU A 78 3.56 -12.26 -15.97
C GLU A 78 4.69 -11.25 -16.25
N MET A 79 5.33 -10.72 -15.20
CA MET A 79 6.42 -9.74 -15.29
C MET A 79 7.81 -10.35 -15.02
N GLU A 80 7.95 -11.67 -15.09
CA GLU A 80 9.23 -12.35 -14.80
C GLU A 80 10.42 -11.77 -15.59
N ASN A 81 10.20 -11.41 -16.86
CA ASN A 81 11.22 -10.79 -17.71
C ASN A 81 11.68 -9.39 -17.22
N GLN A 82 10.83 -8.67 -16.48
CA GLN A 82 11.12 -7.34 -15.93
C GLN A 82 11.58 -7.38 -14.47
N MET A 83 11.53 -8.56 -13.83
CA MET A 83 11.94 -8.74 -12.45
C MET A 83 13.36 -8.22 -12.16
N PRO A 84 14.39 -8.46 -13.01
CA PRO A 84 15.73 -7.93 -12.76
C PRO A 84 15.77 -6.40 -12.68
N ASP A 85 15.04 -5.71 -13.55
CA ASP A 85 15.00 -4.24 -13.58
C ASP A 85 14.26 -3.68 -12.37
N ILE A 86 13.16 -4.33 -11.94
CA ILE A 86 12.41 -3.97 -10.74
C ILE A 86 13.30 -4.10 -9.50
N LEU A 87 14.02 -5.22 -9.37
CA LEU A 87 14.92 -5.46 -8.24
C LEU A 87 16.10 -4.49 -8.22
N ALA A 88 16.69 -4.18 -9.38
CA ALA A 88 17.75 -3.19 -9.49
C ALA A 88 17.28 -1.79 -9.07
N ALA A 89 16.05 -1.41 -9.44
CA ALA A 89 15.47 -0.14 -9.02
C ALA A 89 15.23 -0.08 -7.50
N MET A 90 14.72 -1.17 -6.90
CA MET A 90 14.57 -1.29 -5.45
C MET A 90 15.91 -1.15 -4.73
N GLU A 91 16.95 -1.85 -5.22
CA GLU A 91 18.30 -1.77 -4.67
C GLU A 91 18.86 -0.34 -4.76
N MET A 92 18.69 0.33 -5.90
CA MET A 92 19.11 1.73 -6.07
C MET A 92 18.46 2.66 -5.02
N ILE A 93 17.17 2.46 -4.74
CA ILE A 93 16.44 3.22 -3.70
C ILE A 93 17.00 2.88 -2.31
N SER A 94 17.21 1.60 -2.01
CA SER A 94 17.75 1.15 -0.73
C SER A 94 19.17 1.65 -0.46
N ASN A 95 20.00 1.79 -1.49
CA ASN A 95 21.35 2.31 -1.34
C ASN A 95 21.41 3.80 -0.94
N HIS A 96 20.38 4.58 -1.31
CA HIS A 96 20.36 6.03 -1.11
C HIS A 96 19.34 6.49 -0.05
N THR A 97 18.60 5.56 0.53
CA THR A 97 17.57 5.84 1.53
C THR A 97 17.62 4.82 2.64
N CYS A 98 16.83 5.03 3.68
CA CYS A 98 16.66 4.05 4.74
C CYS A 98 15.54 3.03 4.45
N ILE A 99 15.02 2.99 3.22
CA ILE A 99 13.94 2.09 2.79
C ILE A 99 14.56 0.77 2.31
N SER A 100 14.05 -0.36 2.75
CA SER A 100 14.43 -1.69 2.28
C SER A 100 13.21 -2.42 1.72
N PHE A 101 13.47 -3.42 0.88
CA PHE A 101 12.45 -4.24 0.24
C PHE A 101 12.64 -5.70 0.59
N HIS A 102 11.55 -6.45 0.72
CA HIS A 102 11.60 -7.91 0.91
C HIS A 102 10.39 -8.57 0.26
N GLU A 103 10.56 -9.85 -0.11
CA GLU A 103 9.45 -10.66 -0.59
C GLU A 103 8.36 -10.74 0.48
N ARG A 104 7.13 -10.49 0.04
CA ARG A 104 5.95 -10.47 0.88
C ARG A 104 5.75 -11.81 1.59
N LYS A 105 5.43 -11.75 2.88
CA LYS A 105 4.95 -12.88 3.66
C LYS A 105 3.41 -12.95 3.72
N PRO A 106 2.81 -14.14 3.94
CA PRO A 106 1.36 -14.30 3.97
C PRO A 106 0.62 -13.42 5.01
N ASP A 107 1.30 -13.01 6.08
CA ASP A 107 0.78 -12.18 7.16
C ASP A 107 0.84 -10.66 6.89
N GLU A 108 1.35 -10.25 5.72
CA GLU A 108 1.51 -8.84 5.34
C GLU A 108 0.40 -8.41 4.38
N PRO A 109 -0.64 -7.71 4.86
CA PRO A 109 -1.80 -7.34 4.04
C PRO A 109 -1.55 -6.11 3.15
N ASN A 110 -0.58 -5.27 3.50
CA ASN A 110 -0.25 -4.04 2.75
C ASN A 110 1.14 -4.22 2.13
N TYR A 111 1.20 -4.28 0.80
CA TYR A 111 2.42 -4.57 0.04
C TYR A 111 2.36 -3.93 -1.35
N LEU A 112 3.51 -3.82 -2.00
CA LEU A 112 3.61 -3.43 -3.40
C LEU A 112 3.35 -4.64 -4.30
N PHE A 113 2.32 -4.57 -5.14
CA PHE A 113 2.05 -5.61 -6.13
C PHE A 113 2.36 -5.11 -7.54
N TYR A 114 3.42 -5.64 -8.15
CA TYR A 114 3.81 -5.32 -9.52
C TYR A 114 3.07 -6.24 -10.48
N LYS A 115 2.29 -5.65 -11.39
CA LYS A 115 1.52 -6.36 -12.41
C LYS A 115 1.48 -5.56 -13.72
N VAL A 116 1.18 -6.24 -14.82
CA VAL A 116 0.86 -5.59 -16.09
C VAL A 116 -0.43 -4.77 -15.92
N SER A 117 -0.45 -3.57 -16.49
CA SER A 117 -1.59 -2.64 -16.40
C SER A 117 -2.73 -3.04 -17.33
#